data_AF-A0A3C0ASJ0-F1
#
_entry.id   AF-A0A3C0ASJ0-F1
#
_cell.length_a   1.000
_cell.length_b   1.000
_cell.length_c   1.000
_cell.angle_alpha   90.00
_cell.angle_beta   90.00
_cell.angle_gamma   90.00
#
_symmetry.space_group_name_H-M   'P 1'
#
loop_
_entity.id
_entity.type
_entity.pdbx_description
1 polymer ?
#
loop_
_entity_poly.entity_id
_entity_poly.type
_entity_poly.pdbx_seq_one_letter_code
_entity_poly.pdbx_strand_id
1 'polypeptide(L)' 'MTSRTVRRGTDSENKARSSIFQVGQLPEAHGLYDPEFEHDSCGVGFVAHIKGERSHQIVLDADEMLR' A
#
# COMPACT_ATOMS: atom_id res chain seq x y z
N MET A 1 -1.70 -45.52 -31.40
CA MET A 1 -2.58 -45.42 -30.21
C MET A 1 -1.78 -45.81 -28.98
N THR A 2 -1.08 -44.87 -28.35
CA THR A 2 -0.48 -45.08 -27.02
C THR A 2 -0.73 -43.85 -26.18
N SER A 3 -1.67 -44.00 -25.26
CA SER A 3 -1.88 -43.14 -24.11
C SER A 3 -0.57 -42.99 -23.33
N ARG A 4 -0.19 -41.75 -23.03
CA ARG A 4 0.68 -41.44 -21.90
C ARG A 4 0.30 -40.07 -21.35
N THR A 5 -0.55 -40.11 -20.33
CA THR A 5 -0.85 -39.08 -19.33
C THR A 5 0.42 -38.41 -18.81
N VAL A 6 0.35 -37.09 -18.54
CA VAL A 6 1.21 -36.19 -17.71
C VAL A 6 1.20 -34.81 -18.40
N ARG A 7 0.71 -33.69 -17.82
CA ARG A 7 0.93 -33.17 -16.48
C ARG A 7 -0.32 -32.44 -15.94
N ARG A 8 -0.64 -32.68 -14.66
CA ARG A 8 -1.33 -31.71 -13.80
C ARG A 8 -0.39 -30.53 -13.54
N GLY A 9 -0.96 -29.33 -13.47
CA GLY A 9 -0.40 -28.19 -12.73
C GLY A 9 0.29 -27.12 -13.57
N THR A 10 -0.46 -26.33 -14.32
CA THR A 10 -0.01 -25.00 -14.79
C THR A 10 -0.90 -23.98 -14.13
N ASP A 11 -0.42 -23.35 -13.05
CA ASP A 11 -0.91 -22.07 -12.48
C ASP A 11 0.04 -21.56 -11.38
N SER A 12 0.83 -22.45 -10.75
CA SER A 12 1.72 -22.08 -9.63
C SER A 12 3.12 -21.59 -10.03
N GLU A 13 3.57 -21.80 -11.26
CA GLU A 13 4.97 -21.49 -11.66
C GLU A 13 5.16 -20.05 -12.17
N ASN A 14 4.09 -19.28 -12.40
CA ASN A 14 4.20 -17.89 -12.84
C ASN A 14 4.17 -16.86 -11.69
N LYS A 15 4.05 -17.28 -10.43
CA LYS A 15 4.03 -16.36 -9.26
C LYS A 15 5.41 -15.76 -8.94
N ALA A 16 6.50 -16.24 -9.54
CA ALA A 16 7.87 -15.88 -9.19
C ALA A 16 8.60 -14.99 -10.23
N ARG A 17 7.88 -14.27 -11.11
CA ARG A 17 8.50 -13.37 -12.12
C ARG A 17 8.12 -11.88 -12.02
N SER A 18 7.39 -11.43 -11.00
CA SER A 18 7.04 -10.00 -10.86
C SER A 18 7.76 -9.27 -9.71
N SER A 19 8.80 -9.86 -9.11
CA SER A 19 9.42 -9.35 -7.88
C SER A 19 10.51 -8.28 -8.08
N ILE A 20 10.48 -7.44 -9.11
CA ILE A 20 11.61 -6.50 -9.35
C ILE A 20 11.22 -5.01 -9.48
N PHE A 21 9.96 -4.62 -9.68
CA PHE A 21 9.60 -3.19 -9.60
C PHE A 21 8.15 -3.02 -9.14
N GLN A 22 7.94 -2.91 -7.83
CA GLN A 22 6.65 -2.50 -7.27
C GLN A 22 6.86 -1.21 -6.47
N VAL A 23 6.80 -0.11 -7.20
CA VAL A 23 6.66 1.25 -6.68
C VAL A 23 5.30 1.29 -5.96
N GLY A 24 5.31 1.52 -4.64
CA GLY A 24 4.11 1.56 -3.79
C GLY A 24 3.77 0.19 -3.17
N GLN A 25 4.37 -0.13 -2.03
CA GLN A 25 4.03 -1.33 -1.26
C GLN A 25 2.70 -1.11 -0.54
N LEU A 26 1.59 -1.41 -1.20
CA LEU A 26 0.32 -1.61 -0.51
C LEU A 26 0.43 -2.87 0.39
N PRO A 27 -0.14 -2.85 1.61
CA PRO A 27 -0.14 -4.02 2.46
C PRO A 27 -0.88 -5.19 1.78
N GLU A 28 -0.54 -6.42 2.15
CA GLU A 28 -1.29 -7.58 1.66
C GLU A 28 -2.75 -7.51 2.15
N ALA A 29 -3.69 -8.03 1.34
CA ALA A 29 -5.10 -8.10 1.71
C ALA A 29 -5.25 -8.77 3.09
N HIS A 30 -5.89 -8.08 4.03
CA HIS A 30 -6.02 -8.56 5.41
C HIS A 30 -7.34 -8.08 6.03
N GLY A 31 -8.15 -9.01 6.52
CA GLY A 31 -9.47 -8.69 7.07
C GLY A 31 -10.41 -8.16 5.98
N LEU A 32 -11.00 -6.98 6.19
CA LEU A 32 -11.84 -6.27 5.21
C LEU A 32 -11.04 -5.40 4.23
N TYR A 33 -9.71 -5.34 4.38
CA TYR A 33 -8.84 -4.58 3.50
C TYR A 33 -8.51 -5.38 2.24
N ASP A 34 -8.78 -4.79 1.07
CA ASP A 34 -8.44 -5.32 -0.25
C ASP A 34 -7.70 -4.24 -1.06
N PRO A 35 -6.42 -4.46 -1.43
CA PRO A 35 -5.61 -3.51 -2.20
C PRO A 35 -6.20 -3.11 -3.54
N GLU A 36 -7.08 -3.93 -4.13
CA GLU A 36 -7.74 -3.62 -5.41
C GLU A 36 -8.76 -2.47 -5.27
N PHE A 37 -9.23 -2.17 -4.05
CA PHE A 37 -10.08 -1.02 -3.74
C PHE A 37 -9.32 0.15 -3.10
N GLU A 38 -7.98 0.10 -3.02
CA GLU A 38 -7.18 1.26 -2.62
C GLU A 38 -7.13 2.27 -3.78
N HIS A 39 -7.72 3.44 -3.56
CA HIS A 39 -7.71 4.56 -4.49
C HIS A 39 -6.88 5.71 -3.89
N ASP A 40 -6.32 6.59 -4.74
CA ASP A 40 -5.57 7.81 -4.42
C ASP A 40 -5.63 8.23 -2.94
N SER A 41 -4.75 7.66 -2.12
CA SER A 41 -4.70 7.98 -0.69
C SER A 41 -4.04 9.35 -0.55
N CYS A 42 -4.82 10.42 -0.68
CA CYS A 42 -4.41 11.76 -0.29
C CYS A 42 -4.07 11.71 1.21
N GLY A 43 -2.78 11.68 1.51
CA GLY A 43 -2.27 11.49 2.87
C GLY A 43 -2.85 12.50 3.86
N VAL A 44 -3.08 12.05 5.09
CA VAL A 44 -3.49 12.92 6.19
C VAL A 44 -2.34 13.07 7.19
N GLY A 45 -2.13 14.28 7.68
CA GLY A 45 -1.13 14.61 8.69
C GLY A 45 -1.69 15.58 9.72
N PHE A 46 -1.08 15.65 10.90
CA PHE A 46 -1.47 16.58 11.95
C PHE A 46 -0.25 17.15 12.68
N VAL A 47 -0.38 18.39 13.17
CA VAL A 47 0.57 19.06 14.06
C VAL A 47 -0.14 19.37 15.37
N ALA A 48 0.52 19.11 16.50
CA ALA A 48 -0.04 19.41 17.81
C ALA A 48 1.06 19.90 18.76
N HIS A 49 0.71 20.90 19.60
CA HIS A 49 1.57 21.30 20.70
C HIS A 49 1.37 20.36 21.88
N ILE A 50 2.44 19.66 22.30
CA ILE A 50 2.37 18.59 23.31
C ILE A 50 1.85 19.09 24.67
N LYS A 51 2.10 20.35 25.03
CA LYS A 51 1.58 20.95 26.27
C LYS A 51 0.18 21.56 26.12
N GLY A 52 -0.43 21.53 24.93
CA GLY A 52 -1.74 22.11 24.67
C GLY A 52 -1.79 23.65 24.64
N GLU A 53 -0.64 24.32 24.67
CA GLU A 53 -0.55 25.77 24.53
C GLU A 53 -0.88 26.22 23.12
N ARG A 54 -1.66 27.31 23.01
CA ARG A 54 -2.04 27.89 21.72
C ARG A 54 -0.88 28.70 21.15
N SER A 55 -0.51 28.44 19.91
CA SER A 55 0.52 29.19 19.19
C SER A 55 0.19 29.29 17.70
N HIS A 56 0.50 30.45 17.09
CA HIS A 56 0.39 30.64 15.64
C HIS A 56 1.38 29.75 14.86
N GLN A 57 2.46 29.29 15.51
CA GLN A 57 3.43 28.38 14.91
C GLN A 57 2.78 27.08 14.43
N ILE A 58 1.77 26.56 15.13
CA ILE A 58 1.06 25.32 14.77
C ILE A 58 0.44 25.43 13.36
N VAL A 59 -0.03 26.63 12.97
CA VAL A 59 -0.61 26.86 11.64
C VAL A 59 0.47 26.93 10.57
N LEU A 60 1.61 27.56 10.89
CA LEU A 60 2.74 27.67 9.96
C LEU A 60 3.35 26.29 9.69
N ASP A 61 3.52 25.47 10.72
CA ASP A 61 4.03 24.10 10.60
C ASP A 61 3.07 23.23 9.75
N ALA A 62 1.76 23.39 9.93
CA ALA A 62 0.77 22.68 9.13
C ALA A 62 0.76 23.13 7.65
N ASP A 63 0.99 24.42 7.39
CA ASP A 63 1.14 24.96 6.04
C ASP A 63 2.43 24.47 5.36
N GLU A 64 3.53 24.32 6.11
CA GLU A 64 4.76 23.67 5.63
C GLU A 64 4.53 22.20 5.26
N MET A 65 3.75 21.47 6.06
CA MET A 65 3.46 20.04 5.81
C MET A 65 2.61 19.79 4.56
N LEU A 66 1.81 20.76 4.11
CA LEU A 66 0.85 20.60 3.01
C LEU A 66 1.32 21.21 1.68
N ARG A 67 2.51 21.82 1.65
CA ARG A 67 3.16 22.33 0.45
C ARG A 67 4.04 21.28 -0.21
#